data_AF-A0AA88UP36-F1
#
_entry.id   AF-A0AA88UP36-F1
#
_cell.length_a   1.000
_cell.length_b   1.000
_cell.length_c   1.000
_cell.angle_alpha   90.00
_cell.angle_beta   90.00
_cell.angle_gamma   90.00
#
_symmetry.space_group_name_H-M   'P 1'
#
loop_
_entity.id
_entity.type
_entity.pdbx_description
1 polymer ?
#
loop_
_entity_poly.entity_id
_entity_poly.type
_entity_poly.pdbx_seq_one_letter_code
_entity_poly.pdbx_strand_id
1 'polypeptide(L)'
;MGKMAKTSRKGKKAWRANISTEDIEDYFEKSTKDALSGGSLTDLPSDSLFYVDKSSDLSVKRKIEKHREKVLHCDSLLQMNSFVQPIPSSMQKKSKKKCKEVRIVKDQVCPKDDGVSESGMADLWDDKGDNDVKPKKVSKTSVIPAVEVEPPGCSFNPSFDSHQDSLACAVADEMQKIYRKELGPQPVPLTVHGEVINEEDMYFLDAEDGSDEDDSNENLGGDGDMELEKGPPKTKRVTRVEQNKRARNKKKRKLEAEAKKVEGLSKEIDSLPDIIQEIEKDDEEKHKRHLRRVVAKEERQKSRPPRFGRHKFEPAPLQVLLSEEISGSIRKLKGCCTLARDRFKSFEKRGLVVPTAKSG
;
A
#
# COMPACT_ATOMS: atom_id res chain seq x y z
N MET A 1 63.48 24.99 50.22
CA MET A 1 62.52 24.38 49.27
C MET A 1 63.10 23.06 48.79
N GLY A 2 62.39 21.95 48.97
CA GLY A 2 62.84 20.63 48.51
C GLY A 2 62.10 19.50 49.24
N LYS A 3 60.84 19.24 48.86
CA LYS A 3 60.06 18.13 49.41
C LYS A 3 60.70 16.81 48.97
N MET A 4 61.20 16.00 49.90
CA MET A 4 61.62 14.63 49.58
C MET A 4 60.39 13.79 49.21
N ALA A 5 60.48 13.10 48.07
CA ALA A 5 59.42 12.24 47.55
C ALA A 5 59.12 11.11 48.55
N LYS A 6 57.85 10.98 48.93
CA LYS A 6 57.38 9.89 49.80
C LYS A 6 57.53 8.57 49.04
N THR A 7 58.50 7.75 49.41
CA THR A 7 58.65 6.40 48.89
C THR A 7 57.40 5.58 49.25
N SER A 8 56.76 5.01 48.23
CA SER A 8 55.53 4.22 48.32
C SER A 8 55.61 3.16 49.43
N ARG A 9 54.75 3.27 50.45
CA ARG A 9 54.59 2.30 51.56
C ARG A 9 53.73 1.10 51.17
N LYS A 10 53.88 0.56 49.95
CA LYS A 10 53.18 -0.68 49.57
C LYS A 10 53.96 -1.89 50.09
N GLY A 11 53.43 -2.54 51.12
CA GLY A 11 54.00 -3.78 51.65
C GLY A 11 53.93 -4.94 50.66
N LYS A 12 54.68 -6.03 50.92
CA LYS A 12 54.77 -7.21 50.03
C LYS A 12 53.41 -7.80 49.63
N LYS A 13 52.40 -7.70 50.49
CA LYS A 13 51.02 -8.17 50.21
C LYS A 13 50.32 -7.34 49.13
N ALA A 14 50.55 -6.02 49.10
CA ALA A 14 50.04 -5.15 48.05
C ALA A 14 50.76 -5.37 46.72
N TRP A 15 52.04 -5.78 46.73
CA TRP A 15 52.76 -6.16 45.52
C TRP A 15 52.19 -7.46 44.92
N ARG A 16 51.92 -8.49 45.73
CA ARG A 16 51.30 -9.73 45.24
C ARG A 16 49.91 -9.54 44.62
N ALA A 17 49.13 -8.59 45.13
CA ALA A 17 47.81 -8.26 44.57
C ALA A 17 47.87 -7.41 43.29
N ASN A 18 49.02 -6.81 42.96
CA ASN A 18 49.22 -6.02 41.73
C ASN A 18 50.04 -6.76 40.66
N ILE A 19 50.43 -8.01 40.93
CA ILE A 19 51.04 -8.88 39.92
C ILE A 19 49.89 -9.71 39.35
N SER A 20 49.52 -9.43 38.11
CA SER A 20 48.45 -10.17 37.44
C SER A 20 48.86 -11.63 37.26
N THR A 21 47.96 -12.56 37.63
CA THR A 21 48.07 -13.99 37.32
C THR A 21 47.33 -14.36 36.04
N GLU A 22 46.70 -13.38 35.38
CA GLU A 22 45.86 -13.58 34.20
C GLU A 22 46.65 -14.23 33.05
N ASP A 23 47.91 -13.85 32.83
CA ASP A 23 48.76 -14.45 31.79
C ASP A 23 48.96 -15.96 31.99
N ILE A 24 49.02 -16.41 33.25
CA ILE A 24 49.22 -17.82 33.61
C ILE A 24 47.89 -18.57 33.42
N GLU A 25 46.79 -17.98 33.87
CA GLU A 25 45.44 -18.56 33.73
C GLU A 25 45.04 -18.67 32.24
N ASP A 26 45.31 -17.63 31.45
CA ASP A 26 45.12 -17.60 30.00
C ASP A 26 45.91 -18.69 29.29
N TYR A 27 47.15 -18.95 29.71
CA TYR A 27 47.97 -20.01 29.15
C TYR A 27 47.35 -21.38 29.42
N PHE A 28 46.87 -21.64 30.65
CA PHE A 28 46.20 -22.90 30.97
C PHE A 28 44.88 -23.05 30.22
N GLU A 29 44.08 -21.99 30.10
CA GLU A 29 42.86 -22.01 29.31
C GLU A 29 43.12 -22.26 27.81
N LYS A 30 44.14 -21.64 27.23
CA LYS A 30 44.54 -21.88 25.83
C LYS A 30 45.01 -23.32 25.67
N SER A 31 45.87 -23.81 26.56
CA SER A 31 46.35 -25.20 26.50
C SER A 31 45.25 -26.25 26.62
N THR A 32 44.23 -26.00 27.45
CA THR A 32 43.07 -26.91 27.60
C THR A 32 42.16 -26.86 26.38
N LYS A 33 41.92 -25.67 25.81
CA LYS A 33 41.18 -25.51 24.55
C LYS A 33 41.89 -26.21 23.39
N ASP A 34 43.20 -26.01 23.26
CA ASP A 34 44.03 -26.62 22.23
C ASP A 34 44.05 -28.15 22.36
N ALA A 35 44.13 -28.69 23.58
CA ALA A 35 44.04 -30.14 23.81
C ALA A 35 42.69 -30.73 23.39
N LEU A 36 41.60 -29.97 23.56
CA LEU A 36 40.25 -30.39 23.13
C LEU A 36 40.04 -30.25 21.63
N SER A 37 40.65 -29.27 20.97
CA SER A 37 40.52 -29.02 19.53
C SER A 37 41.52 -29.80 18.65
N GLY A 38 42.39 -30.61 19.26
CA GLY A 38 43.31 -31.50 18.52
C GLY A 38 44.74 -30.97 18.36
N GLY A 39 45.16 -29.99 19.16
CA GLY A 39 46.52 -29.43 19.21
C GLY A 39 46.57 -27.92 18.96
N SER A 40 47.71 -27.30 19.31
CA SER A 40 47.94 -25.88 19.02
C SER A 40 48.23 -25.66 17.53
N LEU A 41 47.58 -24.65 16.95
CA LEU A 41 47.76 -24.29 15.55
C LEU A 41 49.16 -23.72 15.25
N THR A 42 49.87 -23.22 16.28
CA THR A 42 51.24 -22.69 16.14
C THR A 42 52.29 -23.77 15.89
N ASP A 43 52.01 -25.00 16.31
CA ASP A 43 52.96 -26.10 16.26
C ASP A 43 52.86 -26.88 14.94
N LEU A 44 51.76 -26.68 14.20
CA LEU A 44 51.55 -27.30 12.89
C LEU A 44 52.32 -26.54 11.80
N PRO A 45 52.98 -27.26 10.87
CA PRO A 45 53.64 -26.61 9.74
C PRO A 45 52.61 -25.90 8.86
N SER A 46 52.97 -24.72 8.33
CA SER A 46 52.09 -23.88 7.49
C SER A 46 51.47 -24.63 6.31
N ASP A 47 52.20 -25.60 5.76
CA ASP A 47 51.77 -26.39 4.60
C ASP A 47 50.64 -27.37 4.91
N SER A 48 50.45 -27.72 6.19
CA SER A 48 49.34 -28.58 6.65
C SER A 48 48.10 -27.79 7.05
N LEU A 49 48.21 -26.47 7.24
CA LEU A 49 47.09 -25.61 7.64
C LEU A 49 46.12 -25.38 6.48
N PHE A 50 46.61 -25.41 5.23
CA PHE A 50 45.82 -25.09 4.06
C PHE A 50 46.01 -26.13 2.96
N TYR A 51 44.92 -26.78 2.56
CA TYR A 51 44.89 -27.57 1.34
C TYR A 51 44.45 -26.70 0.17
N VAL A 52 45.36 -26.43 -0.76
CA VAL A 52 45.00 -25.79 -2.03
C VAL A 52 44.46 -26.87 -2.96
N ASP A 53 43.13 -26.98 -3.01
CA ASP A 53 42.45 -27.86 -3.95
C ASP A 53 42.68 -27.38 -5.39
N LYS A 54 43.58 -28.06 -6.10
CA LYS A 54 43.89 -27.82 -7.50
C LYS A 54 42.99 -28.63 -8.44
N SER A 55 42.03 -29.40 -7.90
CA SER A 55 41.12 -30.18 -8.72
C SER A 55 40.20 -29.23 -9.51
N SER A 56 40.31 -29.26 -10.83
CA SER A 56 39.41 -28.51 -11.69
C SER A 56 38.15 -29.32 -11.90
N ASP A 57 37.19 -29.21 -10.99
CA ASP A 57 35.90 -29.87 -11.13
C ASP A 57 35.13 -29.31 -12.33
N LEU A 58 35.19 -30.04 -13.46
CA LEU A 58 34.56 -29.67 -14.72
C LEU A 58 33.04 -29.54 -14.58
N SER A 59 32.43 -30.27 -13.63
CA SER A 59 31.00 -30.22 -13.33
C SER A 59 30.60 -28.88 -12.70
N VAL A 60 31.40 -28.37 -11.75
CA VAL A 60 31.18 -27.08 -11.09
C VAL A 60 31.47 -25.94 -12.05
N LYS A 61 32.56 -26.02 -12.84
CA LYS A 61 32.86 -25.04 -13.89
C LYS A 61 31.72 -24.93 -14.91
N ARG A 62 31.21 -26.06 -15.43
CA ARG A 62 30.06 -26.07 -16.36
C ARG A 62 28.78 -25.50 -15.74
N LYS A 63 28.52 -25.72 -14.44
CA LYS A 63 27.37 -25.12 -13.75
C LYS A 63 27.52 -23.60 -13.65
N ILE A 64 28.69 -23.13 -13.23
CA ILE A 64 28.99 -21.69 -13.11
C ILE A 64 28.90 -21.00 -14.48
N GLU A 65 29.45 -21.62 -15.52
CA GLU A 65 29.43 -21.09 -16.89
C GLU A 65 28.01 -21.02 -17.45
N LYS A 66 27.19 -22.07 -17.29
CA LYS A 66 25.76 -22.05 -17.63
C LYS A 66 24.96 -20.98 -16.90
N HIS A 67 25.34 -20.62 -15.68
CA HIS A 67 24.70 -19.56 -14.91
C HIS A 67 25.20 -18.16 -15.30
N ARG A 68 26.44 -18.04 -15.80
CA ARG A 68 27.00 -16.79 -16.35
C ARG A 68 26.47 -16.46 -17.74
N GLU A 69 26.19 -17.47 -18.57
CA GLU A 69 25.56 -17.30 -19.88
C GLU A 69 24.10 -16.82 -19.79
N LYS A 70 23.42 -17.14 -18.68
CA LYS A 70 22.05 -16.67 -18.42
C LYS A 70 22.09 -15.25 -17.88
N VAL A 71 21.91 -14.30 -18.78
CA VAL A 71 21.64 -12.90 -18.45
C VAL A 71 20.40 -12.85 -17.53
N LEU A 72 20.45 -12.05 -16.46
CA LEU A 72 19.31 -11.87 -15.56
C LEU A 72 18.08 -11.41 -16.36
N HIS A 73 16.88 -11.86 -15.98
CA HIS A 73 15.67 -11.54 -16.74
C HIS A 73 15.45 -10.03 -16.92
N CYS A 74 15.75 -9.23 -15.89
CA CYS A 74 15.72 -7.77 -15.96
C CYS A 74 16.71 -7.18 -16.97
N ASP A 75 17.91 -7.75 -17.08
CA ASP A 75 18.92 -7.30 -18.04
C ASP A 75 18.61 -7.79 -19.46
N SER A 76 18.00 -8.97 -19.60
CA SER A 76 17.51 -9.51 -20.88
C SER A 76 16.37 -8.65 -21.46
N LEU A 77 15.51 -8.08 -20.61
CA LEU A 77 14.47 -7.12 -21.04
C LEU A 77 15.04 -5.77 -21.49
N LEU A 78 16.26 -5.42 -21.05
CA LEU A 78 16.96 -4.19 -21.46
C LEU A 78 17.85 -4.39 -22.68
N GLN A 79 18.15 -5.64 -23.06
CA GLN A 79 18.84 -5.93 -24.31
C GLN A 79 17.98 -5.50 -25.51
N MET A 80 18.60 -4.78 -26.44
CA MET A 80 17.92 -4.29 -27.63
C MET A 80 17.50 -5.46 -28.52
N ASN A 81 16.22 -5.50 -28.89
CA ASN A 81 15.70 -6.49 -29.83
C ASN A 81 16.26 -6.22 -31.23
N SER A 82 17.16 -7.07 -31.72
CA SER A 82 17.80 -6.91 -33.05
C SER A 82 16.81 -6.85 -34.22
N PHE A 83 15.60 -7.38 -34.05
CA PHE A 83 14.54 -7.40 -35.06
C PHE A 83 13.66 -6.15 -35.09
N VAL A 84 13.79 -5.26 -34.09
CA VAL A 84 12.99 -4.03 -34.02
C VAL A 84 13.90 -2.86 -34.33
N GLN A 85 13.64 -2.17 -35.45
CA GLN A 85 14.39 -0.95 -35.74
C GLN A 85 13.98 0.15 -34.74
N PRO A 86 14.95 0.85 -34.12
CA PRO A 86 14.66 1.92 -33.18
C PRO A 86 13.96 3.07 -33.91
N ILE A 87 12.78 3.44 -33.42
CA ILE A 87 12.01 4.56 -33.96
C ILE A 87 12.82 5.85 -33.69
N PRO A 88 13.14 6.66 -34.71
CA PRO A 88 13.85 7.90 -34.50
C PRO A 88 12.98 8.83 -33.64
N SER A 89 13.48 9.20 -32.46
CA SER A 89 12.78 10.14 -31.58
C SER A 89 12.56 11.47 -32.31
N SER A 90 11.32 11.97 -32.32
CA SER A 90 10.93 13.24 -32.96
C SER A 90 11.55 14.48 -32.31
N MET A 91 12.33 14.31 -31.24
CA MET A 91 13.01 15.41 -30.57
C MET A 91 14.28 15.77 -31.33
N GLN A 92 14.22 16.89 -32.05
CA GLN A 92 15.36 17.61 -32.63
C GLN A 92 16.54 17.59 -31.64
N LYS A 93 17.67 17.01 -32.07
CA LYS A 93 18.92 16.98 -31.29
C LYS A 93 19.27 18.40 -30.85
N LYS A 94 19.05 18.72 -29.57
CA LYS A 94 19.57 19.97 -29.00
C LYS A 94 21.08 19.95 -29.14
N SER A 95 21.61 20.96 -29.83
CA SER A 95 23.01 21.15 -30.10
C SER A 95 23.84 21.05 -28.83
N LYS A 96 24.93 20.28 -28.90
CA LYS A 96 25.89 20.10 -27.82
C LYS A 96 26.48 21.46 -27.41
N LYS A 97 25.97 22.06 -26.34
CA LYS A 97 26.69 23.11 -25.61
C LYS A 97 27.79 22.39 -24.81
N LYS A 98 29.04 22.57 -25.22
CA LYS A 98 30.23 22.10 -24.48
C LYS A 98 30.20 22.69 -23.06
N CYS A 99 29.87 21.87 -22.06
CA CYS A 99 30.25 22.17 -20.68
C CYS A 99 31.74 21.87 -20.53
N LYS A 100 32.49 22.89 -20.10
CA LYS A 100 33.92 22.81 -19.83
C LYS A 100 34.20 21.76 -18.76
N GLU A 101 35.13 20.89 -19.07
CA GLU A 101 35.78 19.93 -18.19
C GLU A 101 36.54 20.67 -17.09
N VAL A 102 36.05 20.57 -15.85
CA VAL A 102 36.81 21.01 -14.67
C VAL A 102 37.74 19.87 -14.28
N ARG A 103 39.03 20.11 -14.49
CA ARG A 103 40.14 19.23 -14.10
C ARG A 103 40.19 19.15 -12.57
N ILE A 104 39.96 17.96 -12.01
CA ILE A 104 40.31 17.67 -10.62
C ILE A 104 41.81 17.36 -10.62
N VAL A 105 42.57 18.29 -10.04
CA VAL A 105 44.01 18.17 -9.79
C VAL A 105 44.21 17.25 -8.58
N LYS A 106 45.01 16.20 -8.77
CA LYS A 106 45.70 15.48 -7.70
C LYS A 106 46.79 16.39 -7.14
N ASP A 107 46.79 16.63 -5.84
CA ASP A 107 47.98 16.76 -4.99
C ASP A 107 47.51 16.61 -3.52
N GLN A 108 47.85 15.48 -2.89
CA GLN A 108 48.91 15.33 -1.87
C GLN A 108 48.57 15.97 -0.51
N VAL A 109 48.39 15.12 0.52
CA VAL A 109 49.36 14.87 1.61
C VAL A 109 48.63 14.09 2.72
N CYS A 110 49.07 12.85 2.98
CA CYS A 110 48.76 12.13 4.22
C CYS A 110 49.79 12.52 5.29
N PRO A 111 49.38 12.94 6.49
CA PRO A 111 50.20 12.74 7.68
C PRO A 111 50.01 11.30 8.16
N LYS A 112 51.12 10.60 8.35
CA LYS A 112 51.17 9.41 9.20
C LYS A 112 51.08 9.89 10.64
N ASP A 113 50.09 9.41 11.38
CA ASP A 113 50.15 9.38 12.83
C ASP A 113 49.96 7.93 13.28
N ASP A 114 51.01 7.44 13.95
CA ASP A 114 51.07 6.16 14.61
C ASP A 114 50.14 6.19 15.84
N GLY A 115 49.17 5.28 15.87
CA GLY A 115 48.23 5.16 16.97
C GLY A 115 47.62 3.77 17.00
N VAL A 116 48.33 2.85 17.67
CA VAL A 116 47.82 1.53 18.07
C VAL A 116 46.50 1.75 18.81
N SER A 117 45.39 1.44 18.15
CA SER A 117 44.08 1.39 18.78
C SER A 117 43.73 -0.07 18.97
N GLU A 118 43.81 -0.49 20.22
CA GLU A 118 43.31 -1.77 20.70
C GLU A 118 41.91 -2.04 20.15
N SER A 119 41.65 -3.32 19.88
CA SER A 119 40.38 -3.91 19.48
C SER A 119 39.25 -3.59 20.48
N GLY A 120 38.72 -2.38 20.45
CA GLY A 120 37.43 -2.04 21.01
C GLY A 120 36.36 -2.36 19.98
N MET A 121 35.60 -3.44 20.19
CA MET A 121 34.36 -3.65 19.44
C MET A 121 33.48 -2.42 19.62
N ALA A 122 33.34 -1.61 18.57
CA ALA A 122 32.38 -0.52 18.56
C ALA A 122 30.98 -1.13 18.75
N ASP A 123 30.30 -0.75 19.83
CA ASP A 123 28.95 -1.17 20.11
C ASP A 123 28.04 -0.65 18.99
N LEU A 124 27.65 -1.57 18.10
CA LEU A 124 26.84 -1.30 16.92
C LEU A 124 25.42 -0.81 17.27
N TRP A 125 25.06 -0.84 18.55
CA TRP A 125 23.74 -0.52 19.07
C TRP A 125 23.70 0.77 19.90
N ASP A 126 24.84 1.43 20.11
CA ASP A 126 24.89 2.67 20.87
C ASP A 126 24.53 3.85 19.95
N ASP A 127 23.28 4.34 20.08
CA ASP A 127 22.70 5.49 19.35
C ASP A 127 23.28 6.84 19.87
N LYS A 128 24.60 6.87 20.07
CA LYS A 128 25.38 7.98 20.64
C LYS A 128 26.65 8.28 19.83
N GLY A 129 26.77 7.75 18.62
CA GLY A 129 27.81 8.13 17.67
C GLY A 129 27.33 9.22 16.73
N ASP A 130 27.85 10.43 16.88
CA ASP A 130 27.77 11.56 15.94
C ASP A 130 28.46 11.20 14.60
N ASN A 131 27.89 10.25 13.86
CA ASN A 131 28.26 9.99 12.49
C ASN A 131 27.28 10.75 11.59
N ASP A 132 27.76 11.83 10.96
CA ASP A 132 27.07 12.71 9.99
C ASP A 132 26.56 12.01 8.70
N VAL A 133 26.32 10.70 8.75
CA VAL A 133 25.65 9.97 7.68
C VAL A 133 24.16 10.06 7.92
N LYS A 134 23.51 11.10 7.36
CA LYS A 134 22.04 11.25 7.40
C LYS A 134 21.38 9.92 7.03
N PRO A 135 20.72 9.21 7.97
CA PRO A 135 20.07 7.95 7.63
C PRO A 135 18.97 8.27 6.62
N LYS A 136 19.03 7.63 5.45
CA LYS A 136 17.94 7.72 4.47
C LYS A 136 16.69 7.19 5.17
N LYS A 137 15.77 8.10 5.55
CA LYS A 137 14.48 7.72 6.14
C LYS A 137 13.71 6.91 5.11
N VAL A 138 13.74 5.60 5.24
CA VAL A 138 12.89 4.70 4.46
C VAL A 138 11.47 4.93 4.96
N SER A 139 10.62 5.55 4.13
CA SER A 139 9.20 5.70 4.44
C SER A 139 8.58 4.31 4.59
N LYS A 140 7.93 4.05 5.73
CA LYS A 140 7.23 2.78 5.98
C LYS A 140 6.15 2.61 4.90
N THR A 141 6.17 1.47 4.21
CA THR A 141 5.25 1.17 3.11
C THR A 141 3.84 0.82 3.59
N SER A 142 3.68 0.34 4.83
CA SER A 142 2.40 -0.03 5.44
C SER A 142 2.22 0.59 6.83
N VAL A 143 0.98 0.89 7.19
CA VAL A 143 0.59 1.33 8.56
C VAL A 143 0.68 0.16 9.55
N ILE A 144 0.40 -1.04 9.06
CA ILE A 144 0.36 -2.28 9.84
C ILE A 144 1.79 -2.74 10.16
N PRO A 145 2.08 -3.15 11.42
CA PRO A 145 3.39 -3.65 11.81
C PRO A 145 3.77 -4.93 11.05
N ALA A 146 5.07 -5.18 10.88
CA ALA A 146 5.56 -6.36 10.17
C ALA A 146 5.26 -7.68 10.90
N VAL A 147 5.21 -7.62 12.22
CA VAL A 147 4.91 -8.75 13.11
C VAL A 147 3.76 -8.31 14.01
N GLU A 148 2.64 -9.02 13.93
CA GLU A 148 1.51 -8.80 14.82
C GLU A 148 1.68 -9.70 16.04
N VAL A 149 1.40 -9.15 17.21
CA VAL A 149 1.43 -9.90 18.46
C VAL A 149 0.06 -10.56 18.61
N GLU A 150 0.06 -11.88 18.65
CA GLU A 150 -1.15 -12.68 18.91
C GLU A 150 -1.70 -12.43 20.32
N PRO A 151 -3.01 -12.61 20.56
CA PRO A 151 -3.59 -12.42 21.87
C PRO A 151 -3.05 -13.44 22.89
N PRO A 152 -3.02 -13.08 24.20
CA PRO A 152 -2.41 -13.91 25.24
C PRO A 152 -3.05 -15.30 25.38
N GLY A 153 -4.32 -15.44 24.99
CA GLY A 153 -5.03 -16.72 24.98
C GLY A 153 -4.51 -17.76 23.99
N CYS A 154 -3.69 -17.34 23.02
CA CYS A 154 -3.02 -18.24 22.06
C CYS A 154 -1.69 -18.80 22.60
N SER A 155 -1.28 -18.37 23.79
CA SER A 155 -0.05 -18.90 24.41
C SER A 155 -0.20 -20.38 24.75
N PHE A 156 0.93 -21.03 25.03
CA PHE A 156 0.96 -22.45 25.38
C PHE A 156 0.21 -22.77 26.69
N ASN A 157 0.31 -21.87 27.68
CA ASN A 157 -0.32 -22.00 28.99
C ASN A 157 -1.02 -20.68 29.34
N PRO A 158 -2.15 -20.37 28.68
CA PRO A 158 -2.86 -19.12 28.86
C PRO A 158 -3.63 -19.12 30.19
N SER A 159 -3.95 -17.93 30.70
CA SER A 159 -4.96 -17.81 31.77
C SER A 159 -6.33 -18.23 31.22
N PHE A 160 -7.19 -18.78 32.08
CA PHE A 160 -8.51 -19.27 31.66
C PHE A 160 -9.32 -18.18 30.93
N ASP A 161 -9.39 -16.98 31.49
CA ASP A 161 -10.16 -15.87 30.90
C ASP A 161 -9.60 -15.50 29.52
N SER A 162 -8.28 -15.29 29.41
CA SER A 162 -7.64 -14.97 28.14
C SER A 162 -7.84 -16.05 27.07
N HIS A 163 -7.90 -17.32 27.49
CA HIS A 163 -8.13 -18.45 26.60
C HIS A 163 -9.55 -18.46 26.07
N GLN A 164 -10.54 -18.25 26.94
CA GLN A 164 -11.94 -18.15 26.57
C GLN A 164 -12.19 -16.97 25.63
N ASP A 165 -11.56 -15.82 25.87
CA ASP A 165 -11.67 -14.66 24.98
C ASP A 165 -11.16 -14.97 23.57
N SER A 166 -9.97 -15.57 23.46
CA SER A 166 -9.41 -15.98 22.16
C SER A 166 -10.26 -17.06 21.47
N LEU A 167 -10.76 -18.05 22.22
CA LEU A 167 -11.66 -19.07 21.69
C LEU A 167 -12.97 -18.47 21.19
N ALA A 168 -13.56 -17.53 21.95
CA ALA A 168 -14.79 -16.86 21.58
C ALA A 168 -14.63 -16.10 20.26
N CYS A 169 -13.50 -15.41 20.05
CA CYS A 169 -13.19 -14.79 18.76
C CYS A 169 -13.13 -15.82 17.62
N ALA A 170 -12.45 -16.95 17.81
CA ALA A 170 -12.35 -18.00 16.79
C ALA A 170 -13.71 -18.62 16.46
N VAL A 171 -14.54 -18.88 17.48
CA VAL A 171 -15.91 -19.40 17.32
C VAL A 171 -16.78 -18.40 16.57
N ALA A 172 -16.69 -17.11 16.90
CA ALA A 172 -17.44 -16.07 16.22
C ALA A 172 -17.13 -16.03 14.70
N ASP A 173 -15.85 -16.17 14.32
CA ASP A 173 -15.44 -16.19 12.91
C ASP A 173 -15.99 -17.42 12.15
N GLU A 174 -16.01 -18.60 12.78
CA GLU A 174 -16.59 -19.81 12.18
C GLU A 174 -18.12 -19.72 12.08
N MET A 175 -18.78 -19.21 13.13
CA MET A 175 -20.23 -18.97 13.12
C MET A 175 -20.63 -17.98 12.03
N GLN A 176 -19.85 -16.91 11.81
CA GLN A 176 -20.07 -15.99 10.70
C GLN A 176 -19.98 -16.68 9.33
N LYS A 177 -19.07 -17.64 9.14
CA LYS A 177 -18.98 -18.41 7.90
C LYS A 177 -20.19 -19.31 7.71
N ILE A 178 -20.70 -19.89 8.80
CA ILE A 178 -21.91 -20.72 8.79
C ILE A 178 -23.13 -19.86 8.44
N TYR A 179 -23.38 -18.77 9.16
CA TYR A 179 -24.49 -17.85 8.87
C TYR A 179 -24.44 -17.29 7.45
N ARG A 180 -23.26 -16.99 6.91
CA ARG A 180 -23.13 -16.54 5.52
C ARG A 180 -23.58 -17.61 4.52
N LYS A 181 -23.37 -18.90 4.83
CA LYS A 181 -23.81 -20.00 3.96
C LYS A 181 -25.31 -20.26 4.09
N GLU A 182 -25.84 -20.17 5.31
CA GLU A 182 -27.24 -20.48 5.61
C GLU A 182 -28.21 -19.37 5.22
N LEU A 183 -27.87 -18.11 5.55
CA LEU A 183 -28.67 -16.92 5.22
C LEU A 183 -28.31 -16.32 3.86
N GLY A 184 -27.26 -16.81 3.23
CA GLY A 184 -26.83 -16.33 1.92
C GLY A 184 -27.87 -16.63 0.85
N PRO A 185 -28.00 -15.79 -0.18
CA PRO A 185 -28.80 -16.14 -1.35
C PRO A 185 -28.26 -17.44 -1.94
N GLN A 186 -29.15 -18.39 -2.24
CA GLN A 186 -28.75 -19.61 -2.93
C GLN A 186 -28.11 -19.24 -4.27
N PRO A 187 -26.98 -19.87 -4.65
CA PRO A 187 -26.37 -19.59 -5.95
C PRO A 187 -27.37 -19.93 -7.05
N VAL A 188 -27.49 -19.04 -8.04
CA VAL A 188 -28.32 -19.29 -9.21
C VAL A 188 -27.87 -20.61 -9.84
N PRO A 189 -28.77 -21.59 -10.03
CA PRO A 189 -28.39 -22.85 -10.65
C PRO A 189 -27.80 -22.60 -12.04
N LEU A 190 -26.69 -23.28 -12.35
CA LEU A 190 -25.99 -23.14 -13.64
C LEU A 190 -26.88 -23.55 -14.83
N THR A 191 -27.81 -24.47 -14.59
CA THR A 191 -28.78 -24.94 -15.56
C THR A 191 -30.16 -24.81 -14.94
N VAL A 192 -30.92 -23.82 -15.38
CA VAL A 192 -32.37 -23.82 -15.23
C VAL A 192 -32.90 -24.64 -16.39
N HIS A 193 -33.52 -25.79 -16.12
CA HIS A 193 -34.29 -26.47 -17.16
C HIS A 193 -35.45 -25.55 -17.53
N GLY A 194 -35.32 -24.84 -18.65
CA GLY A 194 -36.37 -23.97 -19.15
C GLY A 194 -37.60 -24.81 -19.47
N GLU A 195 -38.72 -24.50 -18.82
CA GLU A 195 -40.02 -24.87 -19.36
C GLU A 195 -40.19 -24.14 -20.70
N VAL A 196 -40.69 -24.84 -21.72
CA VAL A 196 -40.95 -24.24 -23.03
C VAL A 196 -42.03 -23.18 -22.82
N ILE A 197 -41.65 -21.91 -22.90
CA ILE A 197 -42.58 -20.79 -22.82
C ILE A 197 -43.56 -20.92 -23.99
N ASN A 198 -44.85 -21.03 -23.70
CA ASN A 198 -45.88 -21.10 -24.74
C ASN A 198 -45.90 -19.78 -25.53
N GLU A 199 -46.28 -19.84 -26.80
CA GLU A 199 -46.27 -18.68 -27.73
C GLU A 199 -47.10 -17.48 -27.21
N GLU A 200 -48.08 -17.73 -26.34
CA GLU A 200 -48.93 -16.74 -25.67
C GLU A 200 -48.18 -15.93 -24.60
N ASP A 201 -47.29 -16.58 -23.82
CA ASP A 201 -46.50 -15.93 -22.77
C ASP A 201 -45.37 -15.07 -23.35
N MET A 202 -44.88 -15.43 -24.55
CA MET A 202 -43.90 -14.64 -25.29
C MET A 202 -44.47 -13.28 -25.72
N TYR A 203 -45.78 -13.21 -25.99
CA TYR A 203 -46.49 -11.98 -26.36
C TYR A 203 -46.63 -10.98 -25.21
N PHE A 204 -46.64 -11.46 -23.95
CA PHE A 204 -46.72 -10.60 -22.76
C PHE A 204 -45.37 -9.97 -22.40
N LEU A 205 -44.24 -10.62 -22.69
CA LEU A 205 -42.91 -10.04 -22.44
C LEU A 205 -42.55 -8.92 -23.41
N ASP A 206 -42.98 -9.02 -24.68
CA ASP A 206 -42.69 -8.00 -25.70
C ASP A 206 -43.49 -6.69 -25.50
N ALA A 207 -44.58 -6.74 -24.73
CA ALA A 207 -45.41 -5.58 -24.45
C ALA A 207 -44.84 -4.65 -23.36
N GLU A 208 -43.87 -5.11 -22.54
CA GLU A 208 -43.33 -4.33 -21.40
C GLU A 208 -41.97 -3.66 -21.70
N ASP A 209 -41.27 -4.05 -22.78
CA ASP A 209 -40.10 -3.32 -23.35
C ASP A 209 -40.54 -2.29 -24.41
N GLY A 210 -41.85 -2.03 -24.51
CA GLY A 210 -42.41 -0.89 -25.23
C GLY A 210 -42.27 0.37 -24.39
N SER A 211 -41.09 0.99 -24.42
CA SER A 211 -40.91 2.38 -24.01
C SER A 211 -42.00 3.23 -24.67
N ASP A 212 -42.92 3.68 -23.83
CA ASP A 212 -43.97 4.66 -24.06
C ASP A 212 -43.34 6.00 -24.50
N GLU A 213 -42.89 6.07 -25.75
CA GLU A 213 -42.73 7.33 -26.48
C GLU A 213 -43.99 7.55 -27.32
N ASP A 214 -45.07 7.92 -26.64
CA ASP A 214 -46.27 8.41 -27.30
C ASP A 214 -46.21 9.94 -27.49
N ASP A 215 -46.64 10.32 -28.69
CA ASP A 215 -47.23 11.58 -29.10
C ASP A 215 -46.43 12.90 -29.11
N SER A 216 -45.82 13.18 -30.27
CA SER A 216 -46.17 14.38 -31.05
C SER A 216 -45.57 14.30 -32.45
N ASN A 217 -46.38 13.99 -33.46
CA ASN A 217 -46.46 14.72 -34.74
C ASN A 217 -47.22 13.89 -35.80
N GLU A 218 -48.55 13.86 -35.70
CA GLU A 218 -49.40 13.45 -36.81
C GLU A 218 -49.38 14.53 -37.91
N ASN A 219 -48.51 14.34 -38.90
CA ASN A 219 -48.67 14.97 -40.21
C ASN A 219 -49.63 14.13 -41.05
N LEU A 220 -50.93 14.32 -40.86
CA LEU A 220 -51.96 13.78 -41.74
C LEU A 220 -52.26 14.77 -42.87
N GLY A 221 -51.57 14.57 -43.99
CA GLY A 221 -51.99 15.07 -45.29
C GLY A 221 -53.06 14.15 -45.86
N GLY A 222 -54.29 14.64 -45.97
CA GLY A 222 -55.42 13.98 -46.62
C GLY A 222 -56.36 15.04 -47.19
N ASP A 223 -56.34 15.17 -48.51
CA ASP A 223 -57.10 16.11 -49.33
C ASP A 223 -58.59 15.73 -49.38
N GLY A 224 -59.48 16.73 -49.38
CA GLY A 224 -60.93 16.55 -49.28
C GLY A 224 -61.69 17.87 -49.40
N ASP A 225 -61.85 18.31 -50.65
CA ASP A 225 -62.51 19.50 -51.16
C ASP A 225 -63.95 19.75 -50.65
N MET A 226 -64.20 20.96 -50.12
CA MET A 226 -65.50 21.63 -50.04
C MET A 226 -65.28 23.16 -49.88
N GLU A 227 -65.36 23.86 -51.01
CA GLU A 227 -65.78 25.25 -51.22
C GLU A 227 -65.90 26.17 -49.98
N LEU A 228 -64.92 27.08 -49.82
CA LEU A 228 -65.14 28.53 -49.71
C LEU A 228 -63.79 29.23 -49.58
N GLU A 229 -63.27 29.77 -50.69
CA GLU A 229 -62.20 30.76 -50.69
C GLU A 229 -62.58 31.96 -49.79
N LYS A 230 -62.05 32.01 -48.57
CA LYS A 230 -61.97 33.26 -47.81
C LYS A 230 -60.68 33.95 -48.20
N GLY A 231 -60.77 34.85 -49.18
CA GLY A 231 -59.67 35.77 -49.51
C GLY A 231 -59.14 36.50 -48.26
N PRO A 232 -57.89 37.01 -48.30
CA PRO A 232 -57.26 37.64 -47.14
C PRO A 232 -58.17 38.76 -46.59
N PRO A 233 -58.45 38.81 -45.28
CA PRO A 233 -59.32 39.86 -44.75
C PRO A 233 -58.68 41.20 -45.09
N LYS A 234 -59.42 42.07 -45.81
CA LYS A 234 -58.99 43.44 -46.09
C LYS A 234 -58.66 44.11 -44.76
N THR A 235 -57.35 44.26 -44.48
CA THR A 235 -56.90 44.91 -43.25
C THR A 235 -57.37 46.36 -43.31
N LYS A 236 -58.20 46.76 -42.35
CA LYS A 236 -58.64 48.15 -42.25
C LYS A 236 -57.39 49.03 -42.12
N ARG A 237 -57.27 50.08 -42.95
CA ARG A 237 -56.17 51.04 -42.87
C ARG A 237 -56.17 51.69 -41.50
N VAL A 238 -55.19 51.33 -40.68
CA VAL A 238 -55.01 51.85 -39.31
C VAL A 238 -54.77 53.36 -39.40
N THR A 239 -55.56 54.12 -38.67
CA THR A 239 -55.46 55.59 -38.66
C THR A 239 -54.22 56.05 -37.89
N ARG A 240 -53.70 57.25 -38.18
CA ARG A 240 -52.52 57.83 -37.48
C ARG A 240 -52.72 57.90 -35.95
N VAL A 241 -53.96 58.09 -35.50
CA VAL A 241 -54.34 58.11 -34.08
C VAL A 241 -54.21 56.73 -33.43
N GLU A 242 -54.64 55.67 -34.11
CA GLU A 242 -54.47 54.29 -33.65
C GLU A 242 -53.00 53.86 -33.59
N GLN A 243 -52.17 54.31 -34.54
CA GLN A 243 -50.71 54.09 -34.50
C GLN A 243 -50.06 54.77 -33.28
N ASN A 244 -50.42 56.02 -32.99
CA ASN A 244 -49.93 56.75 -31.82
C ASN A 244 -50.42 56.12 -30.50
N LYS A 245 -51.67 55.66 -30.44
CA LYS A 245 -52.22 54.92 -29.29
C LYS A 245 -51.48 53.61 -29.06
N ARG A 246 -51.17 52.87 -30.13
CA ARG A 246 -50.38 51.62 -30.08
C ARG A 246 -48.93 51.88 -29.65
N ALA A 247 -48.31 52.96 -30.14
CA ALA A 247 -46.97 53.36 -29.74
C ALA A 247 -46.90 53.74 -28.25
N ARG A 248 -47.89 54.48 -27.73
CA ARG A 248 -47.98 54.83 -26.30
C ARG A 248 -48.16 53.60 -25.42
N ASN A 249 -49.04 52.67 -25.79
CA ASN A 249 -49.23 51.42 -25.06
C ASN A 249 -48.00 50.50 -25.14
N LYS A 250 -47.30 50.46 -26.29
CA LYS A 250 -46.03 49.73 -26.43
C LYS A 250 -44.96 50.31 -25.52
N LYS A 251 -44.85 51.63 -25.38
CA LYS A 251 -43.93 52.29 -24.45
C LYS A 251 -44.27 51.99 -22.99
N LYS A 252 -45.56 52.07 -22.61
CA LYS A 252 -46.02 51.69 -21.26
C LYS A 252 -45.68 50.23 -20.92
N ARG A 253 -46.02 49.29 -21.81
CA ARG A 253 -45.70 47.86 -21.64
C ARG A 253 -44.20 47.60 -21.51
N LYS A 254 -43.35 48.38 -22.20
CA LYS A 254 -41.89 48.28 -22.07
C LYS A 254 -41.41 48.75 -20.70
N LEU A 255 -41.87 49.91 -20.24
CA LEU A 255 -41.52 50.44 -18.91
C LEU A 255 -42.01 49.51 -17.80
N GLU A 256 -43.21 48.97 -17.91
CA GLU A 256 -43.74 47.97 -16.97
C GLU A 256 -42.91 46.67 -17.00
N ALA A 257 -42.47 46.22 -18.17
CA ALA A 257 -41.59 45.05 -18.28
C ALA A 257 -40.20 45.32 -17.70
N GLU A 258 -39.65 46.52 -17.87
CA GLU A 258 -38.38 46.94 -17.28
C GLU A 258 -38.47 47.06 -15.76
N ALA A 259 -39.55 47.64 -15.23
CA ALA A 259 -39.81 47.68 -13.78
C ALA A 259 -39.91 46.28 -13.18
N LYS A 260 -40.65 45.37 -13.83
CA LYS A 260 -40.73 43.95 -13.40
C LYS A 260 -39.37 43.24 -13.43
N LYS A 261 -38.49 43.57 -14.37
CA LYS A 261 -37.11 43.03 -14.41
C LYS A 261 -36.29 43.57 -13.25
N VAL A 262 -36.37 44.86 -12.96
CA VAL A 262 -35.65 45.48 -11.83
C VAL A 262 -36.14 44.91 -10.50
N GLU A 263 -37.44 44.72 -10.33
CA GLU A 263 -38.03 44.06 -9.16
C GLU A 263 -37.63 42.58 -9.04
N GLY A 264 -37.43 41.88 -10.17
CA GLY A 264 -36.87 40.53 -10.18
C GLY A 264 -35.43 40.51 -9.66
N LEU A 265 -34.59 41.39 -10.18
CA LEU A 265 -33.19 41.52 -9.78
C LEU A 265 -33.04 41.92 -8.31
N SER A 266 -33.88 42.84 -7.81
CA SER A 266 -33.83 43.22 -6.39
C SER A 266 -34.17 42.05 -5.48
N LYS A 267 -35.17 41.24 -5.83
CA LYS A 267 -35.53 40.03 -5.07
C LYS A 267 -34.41 39.00 -5.06
N GLU A 268 -33.70 38.81 -6.18
CA GLU A 268 -32.53 37.94 -6.24
C GLU A 268 -31.40 38.46 -5.35
N ILE A 269 -31.13 39.77 -5.37
CA ILE A 269 -30.11 40.41 -4.52
C ILE A 269 -30.46 40.25 -3.04
N ASP A 270 -31.72 40.46 -2.67
CA ASP A 270 -32.20 40.34 -1.29
C ASP A 270 -32.12 38.89 -0.79
N SER A 271 -32.21 37.89 -1.68
CA SER A 271 -32.03 36.46 -1.33
C SER A 271 -30.58 35.99 -1.22
N LEU A 272 -29.60 36.79 -1.64
CA LEU A 272 -28.19 36.39 -1.60
C LEU A 272 -27.67 35.97 -0.21
N PRO A 273 -28.04 36.65 0.90
CA PRO A 273 -27.59 36.23 2.24
C PRO A 273 -28.09 34.84 2.62
N ASP A 274 -29.33 34.51 2.26
CA ASP A 274 -29.92 33.19 2.52
C ASP A 274 -29.22 32.11 1.70
N ILE A 275 -28.92 32.41 0.42
CA ILE A 275 -28.15 31.54 -0.47
C ILE A 275 -26.74 31.31 0.07
N ILE A 276 -26.08 32.35 0.59
CA ILE A 276 -24.73 32.21 1.20
C ILE A 276 -24.80 31.31 2.43
N GLN A 277 -25.78 31.49 3.32
CA GLN A 277 -25.97 30.63 4.49
C GLN A 277 -26.28 29.18 4.11
N GLU A 278 -27.04 28.97 3.02
CA GLU A 278 -27.30 27.63 2.47
C GLU A 278 -26.02 26.99 1.94
N ILE A 279 -25.23 27.73 1.16
CA ILE A 279 -23.92 27.26 0.66
C ILE A 279 -22.98 26.90 1.81
N GLU A 280 -22.92 27.71 2.86
CA GLU A 280 -22.08 27.43 4.04
C GLU A 280 -22.51 26.13 4.74
N LYS A 281 -23.82 25.92 4.92
CA LYS A 281 -24.36 24.67 5.50
C LYS A 281 -24.04 23.46 4.63
N ASP A 282 -24.25 23.58 3.32
CA ASP A 282 -23.94 22.52 2.35
C ASP A 282 -22.45 22.16 2.35
N ASP A 283 -21.57 23.15 2.41
CA ASP A 283 -20.14 22.93 2.45
C ASP A 283 -19.70 22.30 3.77
N GLU A 284 -20.26 22.72 4.91
CA GLU A 284 -20.07 22.02 6.18
C GLU A 284 -20.48 20.55 6.12
N GLU A 285 -21.63 20.24 5.52
CA GLU A 285 -22.12 18.88 5.36
C GLU A 285 -21.22 18.05 4.44
N LYS A 286 -20.78 18.62 3.31
CA LYS A 286 -19.80 18.00 2.41
C LYS A 286 -18.48 17.76 3.14
N HIS A 287 -18.00 18.70 3.94
CA HIS A 287 -16.81 18.56 4.77
C HIS A 287 -16.96 17.44 5.79
N LYS A 288 -18.06 17.41 6.55
CA LYS A 288 -18.38 16.33 7.51
C LYS A 288 -18.44 14.97 6.82
N ARG A 289 -19.07 14.88 5.64
CA ARG A 289 -19.14 13.65 4.83
C ARG A 289 -17.76 13.21 4.35
N HIS A 290 -16.92 14.16 3.93
CA HIS A 290 -15.54 13.89 3.52
C HIS A 290 -14.71 13.37 4.70
N LEU A 291 -14.76 14.04 5.85
CA LEU A 291 -14.06 13.62 7.07
C LEU A 291 -14.46 12.21 7.48
N ARG A 292 -15.77 11.89 7.50
CA ARG A 292 -16.25 10.52 7.78
C ARG A 292 -15.64 9.49 6.84
N ARG A 293 -15.56 9.81 5.53
CA ARG A 293 -14.96 8.92 4.53
C ARG A 293 -13.46 8.74 4.75
N VAL A 294 -12.74 9.80 5.11
CA VAL A 294 -11.29 9.75 5.39
C VAL A 294 -11.03 8.91 6.63
N VAL A 295 -11.74 9.17 7.73
CA VAL A 295 -11.62 8.42 8.99
C VAL A 295 -11.92 6.93 8.77
N ALA A 296 -13.02 6.60 8.10
CA ALA A 296 -13.36 5.21 7.79
C ALA A 296 -12.30 4.53 6.90
N LYS A 297 -11.67 5.27 5.99
CA LYS A 297 -10.58 4.76 5.16
C LYS A 297 -9.34 4.50 6.02
N GLU A 298 -8.97 5.42 6.90
CA GLU A 298 -7.82 5.27 7.81
C GLU A 298 -8.00 4.10 8.79
N GLU A 299 -9.18 3.94 9.39
CA GLU A 299 -9.52 2.78 10.23
C GLU A 299 -9.42 1.46 9.46
N ARG A 300 -9.88 1.46 8.21
CA ARG A 300 -9.75 0.30 7.33
C ARG A 300 -8.28 -0.02 7.03
N GLN A 301 -7.44 1.00 6.79
CA GLN A 301 -6.00 0.82 6.53
C GLN A 301 -5.23 0.28 7.74
N LYS A 302 -5.70 0.53 8.97
CA LYS A 302 -5.11 -0.05 10.20
C LYS A 302 -5.33 -1.55 10.31
N SER A 303 -6.42 -2.09 9.76
CA SER A 303 -6.80 -3.50 9.93
C SER A 303 -6.63 -4.33 8.65
N ARG A 304 -6.83 -3.74 7.47
CA ARG A 304 -6.89 -4.43 6.19
C ARG A 304 -6.05 -3.70 5.15
N PRO A 305 -5.39 -4.44 4.24
CA PRO A 305 -4.67 -3.82 3.13
C PRO A 305 -5.64 -3.06 2.20
N PRO A 306 -5.14 -2.06 1.46
CA PRO A 306 -5.80 -1.58 0.25
C PRO A 306 -6.15 -2.75 -0.67
N ARG A 307 -7.24 -2.63 -1.43
CA ARG A 307 -7.61 -3.68 -2.38
C ARG A 307 -6.54 -3.77 -3.48
N PHE A 308 -5.76 -4.84 -3.45
CA PHE A 308 -4.75 -5.14 -4.45
C PHE A 308 -5.26 -6.31 -5.32
N GLY A 309 -5.57 -6.05 -6.59
CA GLY A 309 -6.02 -7.06 -7.53
C GLY A 309 -7.48 -7.54 -7.35
N ARG A 310 -7.75 -8.72 -7.93
CA ARG A 310 -9.11 -9.31 -8.03
C ARG A 310 -9.61 -9.82 -6.68
N HIS A 311 -8.78 -10.55 -5.94
CA HIS A 311 -9.17 -11.19 -4.68
C HIS A 311 -9.09 -10.23 -3.49
N LYS A 312 -9.93 -10.48 -2.48
CA LYS A 312 -9.91 -9.74 -1.22
C LYS A 312 -8.95 -10.45 -0.25
N PHE A 313 -8.27 -9.68 0.59
CA PHE A 313 -7.49 -10.26 1.69
C PHE A 313 -8.43 -10.96 2.68
N GLU A 314 -8.13 -12.22 2.95
CA GLU A 314 -8.77 -13.01 4.00
C GLU A 314 -7.75 -13.28 5.11
N PRO A 315 -8.07 -12.93 6.37
CA PRO A 315 -7.18 -13.17 7.49
C PRO A 315 -7.01 -14.68 7.72
N ALA A 316 -5.86 -15.07 8.27
CA ALA A 316 -5.66 -16.43 8.73
C ALA A 316 -6.58 -16.71 9.93
N PRO A 317 -7.12 -17.93 10.07
CA PRO A 317 -7.88 -18.30 11.26
C PRO A 317 -6.98 -18.22 12.50
N LEU A 318 -7.55 -17.71 13.59
CA LEU A 318 -6.86 -17.52 14.85
C LEU A 318 -6.49 -18.89 15.45
N GLN A 319 -5.24 -19.04 15.89
CA GLN A 319 -4.70 -20.31 16.35
C GLN A 319 -4.81 -20.41 17.88
N VAL A 320 -5.88 -21.05 18.35
CA VAL A 320 -6.08 -21.32 19.78
C VAL A 320 -6.09 -22.83 20.00
N LEU A 321 -5.44 -23.27 21.06
CA LEU A 321 -5.55 -24.65 21.53
C LEU A 321 -6.96 -24.87 22.09
N LEU A 322 -7.52 -26.05 21.85
CA LEU A 322 -8.79 -26.42 22.49
C LEU A 322 -8.59 -26.67 24.00
N SER A 323 -9.66 -26.59 24.79
CA SER A 323 -9.61 -26.86 26.23
C SER A 323 -9.03 -28.25 26.55
N GLU A 324 -9.31 -29.25 25.71
CA GLU A 324 -8.77 -30.61 25.83
C GLU A 324 -7.27 -30.70 25.51
N GLU A 325 -6.74 -29.74 24.75
CA GLU A 325 -5.35 -29.74 24.29
C GLU A 325 -4.42 -28.98 25.24
N ILE A 326 -4.98 -28.14 26.12
CA ILE A 326 -4.24 -27.43 27.16
C ILE A 326 -3.88 -28.40 28.28
N SER A 327 -2.65 -28.93 28.21
CA SER A 327 -2.14 -29.91 29.18
C SER A 327 -1.04 -29.36 30.10
N GLY A 328 -0.60 -28.11 29.89
CA GLY A 328 0.47 -27.48 30.66
C GLY A 328 1.88 -28.06 30.45
N SER A 329 2.03 -29.17 29.70
CA SER A 329 3.33 -29.74 29.30
C SER A 329 3.71 -29.48 27.83
N ILE A 330 4.84 -28.81 27.58
CA ILE A 330 5.34 -28.49 26.22
C ILE A 330 5.55 -29.77 25.39
N ARG A 331 5.89 -30.88 26.04
CA ARG A 331 6.10 -32.19 25.37
C ARG A 331 4.82 -32.74 24.74
N LYS A 332 3.66 -32.29 25.21
CA LYS A 332 2.34 -32.70 24.72
C LYS A 332 1.73 -31.65 23.79
N LEU A 333 2.41 -30.54 23.53
CA LEU A 333 1.91 -29.49 22.62
C LEU A 333 1.78 -30.07 21.21
N LYS A 334 0.57 -29.97 20.65
CA LYS A 334 0.35 -30.25 19.23
C LYS A 334 1.03 -29.15 18.42
N GLY A 335 1.83 -29.54 17.42
CA GLY A 335 2.49 -28.57 16.55
C GLY A 335 1.47 -27.69 15.85
N CYS A 336 1.54 -26.38 16.08
CA CYS A 336 0.72 -25.38 15.39
C CYS A 336 1.34 -24.99 14.03
N CYS A 337 0.70 -24.05 13.32
CA CYS A 337 0.93 -23.84 11.89
C CYS A 337 2.37 -23.41 11.51
N THR A 338 2.65 -23.46 10.21
CA THR A 338 3.92 -23.01 9.65
C THR A 338 4.06 -21.48 9.74
N LEU A 339 5.12 -21.01 10.40
CA LEU A 339 5.49 -19.58 10.46
C LEU A 339 5.56 -18.93 9.07
N ALA A 340 5.97 -19.68 8.05
CA ALA A 340 5.99 -19.19 6.68
C ALA A 340 4.62 -18.71 6.18
N ARG A 341 3.54 -19.41 6.56
CA ARG A 341 2.16 -19.05 6.16
C ARG A 341 1.69 -17.80 6.87
N ASP A 342 2.03 -17.64 8.14
CA ASP A 342 1.76 -16.43 8.91
C ASP A 342 2.51 -15.21 8.33
N ARG A 343 3.81 -15.36 8.04
CA ARG A 343 4.61 -14.31 7.38
C ARG A 343 4.05 -13.94 6.00
N PHE A 344 3.64 -14.92 5.21
CA PHE A 344 3.00 -14.69 3.91
C PHE A 344 1.70 -13.88 4.05
N LYS A 345 0.86 -14.25 5.02
CA LYS A 345 -0.37 -13.51 5.33
C LYS A 345 -0.10 -12.11 5.87
N SER A 346 0.97 -11.90 6.64
CA SER A 346 1.46 -10.57 7.02
C SER A 346 1.89 -9.73 5.81
N PHE A 347 2.54 -10.32 4.81
CA PHE A 347 2.88 -9.60 3.57
C PHE A 347 1.65 -9.19 2.77
N GLU A 348 0.64 -10.06 2.66
CA GLU A 348 -0.64 -9.72 2.05
C GLU A 348 -1.35 -8.62 2.84
N LYS A 349 -1.40 -8.73 4.18
CA LYS A 349 -2.06 -7.76 5.07
C LYS A 349 -1.42 -6.37 4.98
N ARG A 350 -0.09 -6.31 4.79
CA ARG A 350 0.65 -5.07 4.57
C ARG A 350 0.53 -4.53 3.14
N GLY A 351 -0.10 -5.25 2.22
CA GLY A 351 -0.21 -4.85 0.82
C GLY A 351 1.11 -4.95 0.04
N LEU A 352 2.08 -5.74 0.53
CA LEU A 352 3.34 -6.02 -0.16
C LEU A 352 3.19 -7.13 -1.20
N VAL A 353 2.26 -8.05 -0.96
CA VAL A 353 1.94 -9.18 -1.84
C VAL A 353 0.45 -9.14 -2.18
N VAL A 354 0.12 -9.49 -3.42
CA VAL A 354 -1.27 -9.58 -3.91
C VAL A 354 -1.94 -10.79 -3.25
N PRO A 355 -3.14 -10.66 -2.66
CA PRO A 355 -3.93 -11.81 -2.29
C PRO A 355 -4.24 -12.67 -3.52
N THR A 356 -3.80 -13.93 -3.50
CA THR A 356 -4.11 -14.90 -4.56
C THR A 356 -5.23 -15.83 -4.12
N ALA A 357 -6.01 -16.35 -5.07
CA ALA A 357 -6.81 -17.53 -4.79
C ALA A 357 -5.88 -18.68 -4.42
N LYS A 358 -6.30 -19.52 -3.46
CA LYS A 358 -5.65 -20.82 -3.27
C LYS A 358 -5.78 -21.58 -4.58
N SER A 359 -4.68 -21.78 -5.30
CA SER A 359 -4.60 -22.87 -6.26
C SER A 359 -4.74 -24.15 -5.44
N GLY A 360 -5.86 -24.84 -5.62
CA GLY A 360 -6.18 -26.08 -4.90
C GLY A 360 -5.12 -27.15 -5.08
#